data_AF-A0A3D1E184-F1
#
_entry.id   AF-A0A3D1E184-F1
#
_cell.length_a   1.000
_cell.length_b   1.000
_cell.length_c   1.000
_cell.angle_alpha   90.00
_cell.angle_beta   90.00
_cell.angle_gamma   90.00
#
_symmetry.space_group_name_H-M   'P 1'
#
loop_
_entity.id
_entity.type
_entity.pdbx_description
1 polymer ?
#
loop_
_entity_poly.entity_id
_entity_poly.type
_entity_poly.pdbx_seq_one_letter_code
_entity_poly.pdbx_strand_id
1 'polypeptide(L)' 'VGDLWAMERAAVFRGTYHVLGGTLSAIDGRGPEDLYIDRLVSRAST' A
#
# COMPACT_ATOMS: atom_id res chain seq x y z
N VAL A 1 -7.76 5.81 0.28
CA VAL A 1 -8.79 4.84 -0.19
C VAL A 1 -9.17 5.08 -1.65
N GLY A 2 -8.99 6.29 -2.21
CA GLY A 2 -9.30 6.57 -3.62
C GLY A 2 -8.58 5.66 -4.63
N ASP A 3 -7.31 5.32 -4.38
CA ASP A 3 -6.51 4.48 -5.27
C ASP A 3 -7.06 3.04 -5.36
N LEU A 4 -7.50 2.48 -4.24
CA LEU A 4 -8.14 1.15 -4.22
C LEU A 4 -9.43 1.17 -5.03
N TRP A 5 -10.28 2.18 -4.82
CA TRP A 5 -11.52 2.32 -5.57
C TRP A 5 -11.31 2.53 -7.07
N ALA A 6 -10.21 3.16 -7.47
CA ALA A 6 -9.84 3.28 -8.89
C ALA A 6 -9.47 1.92 -9.49
N MET A 7 -8.68 1.12 -8.77
CA MET A 7 -8.28 -0.22 -9.21
C MET A 7 -9.45 -1.21 -9.27
N GLU A 8 -10.32 -1.21 -8.25
CA GLU A 8 -11.51 -2.06 -8.19
C GLU A 8 -12.46 -1.79 -9.36
N ARG A 9 -12.72 -0.51 -9.68
CA ARG A 9 -13.59 -0.13 -10.80
C ARG A 9 -13.01 -0.52 -12.16
N ALA A 10 -11.69 -0.54 -12.29
CA ALA A 10 -11.05 -0.96 -13.53
C ALA A 10 -11.17 -2.48 -13.76
N ALA A 11 -11.40 -3.27 -12.69
CA ALA A 11 -11.53 -4.73 -12.73
C ALA A 11 -10.38 -5.46 -13.47
N VAL A 12 -9.20 -4.82 -13.55
CA VAL A 12 -8.04 -5.28 -14.34
C VAL A 12 -7.27 -6.39 -13.63
N PHE A 13 -7.38 -6.47 -12.30
CA PHE A 13 -6.61 -7.40 -11.49
C PHE A 13 -7.53 -8.29 -10.65
N ARG A 14 -7.25 -9.59 -10.65
CA ARG A 14 -7.97 -10.60 -9.85
C ARG A 14 -7.03 -11.10 -8.76
N GLY A 15 -7.00 -10.39 -7.65
CA GLY A 15 -6.15 -10.71 -6.50
C GLY A 15 -6.47 -9.83 -5.31
N THR A 16 -5.58 -9.83 -4.31
CA THR A 16 -5.73 -8.97 -3.13
C THR A 16 -4.80 -7.78 -3.20
N TYR A 17 -5.26 -6.65 -2.66
CA TYR A 17 -4.45 -5.43 -2.54
C TYR A 17 -3.85 -5.31 -1.14
N HIS A 18 -2.81 -4.50 -1.03
CA HIS A 18 -2.28 -4.06 0.26
C HIS A 18 -2.16 -2.54 0.24
N VAL A 19 -2.74 -1.88 1.23
CA VAL A 19 -2.73 -0.42 1.35
C VAL A 19 -1.64 -0.03 2.34
N LEU A 20 -0.63 0.68 1.86
CA LEU A 20 0.51 1.12 2.66
C LEU A 20 0.19 2.29 3.61
N GLY A 21 -0.94 2.97 3.42
CA GLY A 21 -1.38 4.09 4.28
C GLY A 21 -0.75 5.45 3.94
N GLY A 22 0.03 5.53 2.87
CA GLY A 22 0.69 6.75 2.41
C GLY A 22 1.87 6.45 1.49
N THR A 23 2.70 7.47 1.30
CA THR A 23 3.97 7.39 0.56
C THR A 23 5.11 7.88 1.44
N LEU A 24 6.33 7.44 1.12
CA LEU A 24 7.53 8.01 1.75
C LEU A 24 7.65 9.48 1.34
N SER A 25 8.00 10.34 2.30
CA SER A 25 8.26 11.74 2.04
C SER A 25 9.36 12.24 2.95
N ALA A 26 10.55 12.48 2.40
CA ALA A 26 11.65 13.06 3.16
C ALA A 26 11.36 14.50 3.60
N ILE A 27 10.57 15.24 2.80
CA ILE A 27 10.20 16.63 3.08
C ILE A 27 9.23 16.70 4.25
N ASP A 28 8.26 15.78 4.32
CA ASP A 28 7.28 15.71 5.41
C ASP A 28 7.76 14.85 6.60
N GLY A 29 9.01 14.37 6.56
CA GLY A 29 9.60 13.52 7.60
C GLY A 29 8.96 12.13 7.73
N ARG A 30 8.31 11.63 6.68
CA ARG A 30 7.56 10.38 6.69
C ARG A 30 8.42 9.20 6.25
N GLY A 31 8.75 8.33 7.20
CA GLY A 31 9.61 7.16 7.02
C GLY A 31 8.85 5.85 6.72
N PRO A 32 9.58 4.75 6.43
CA PRO A 32 8.99 3.43 6.24
C PRO A 32 8.16 2.93 7.43
N GLU A 33 8.54 3.31 8.65
CA GLU A 33 7.86 3.02 9.91
C GLU A 33 6.45 3.66 10.00
N ASP A 34 6.21 4.74 9.26
CA ASP A 34 4.91 5.42 9.17
C ASP A 34 3.97 4.79 8.12
N LEU A 35 4.43 3.70 7.49
CA LEU A 35 3.75 2.96 6.46
C LEU A 35 3.61 1.49 6.87
N TYR A 36 2.62 0.81 6.32
CA TYR A 36 2.39 -0.61 6.62
C TYR A 36 3.34 -1.57 5.87
N ILE A 37 4.58 -1.16 5.62
CA ILE A 37 5.55 -1.93 4.83
C ILE A 37 5.91 -3.26 5.50
N ASP A 38 6.13 -3.29 6.81
CA ASP A 38 6.47 -4.53 7.53
C ASP A 38 5.39 -5.62 7.37
N ARG A 39 4.12 -5.20 7.36
CA ARG A 39 2.99 -6.12 7.15
C ARG A 39 2.94 -6.65 5.73
N LEU A 40 3.32 -5.82 4.75
CA LEU A 40 3.45 -6.26 3.36
C LEU A 40 4.54 -7.33 3.24
N VAL A 41 5.72 -7.07 3.80
CA VAL A 41 6.86 -7.99 3.75
C VAL A 41 6.51 -9.33 4.39
N SER A 42 5.91 -9.30 5.59
CA SER A 42 5.48 -10.52 6.30
C SER A 42 4.47 -11.35 5.51
N ARG A 43 3.57 -10.72 4.74
CA ARG A 43 2.63 -11.44 3.86
C ARG A 43 3.31 -12.04 2.64
N ALA A 44 4.28 -11.35 2.06
CA ALA A 44 4.98 -11.79 0.84
C ALA A 44 6.03 -12.88 1.11
N SER A 45 6.50 -13.00 2.35
CA SER A 45 7.46 -14.03 2.76
C SER A 45 6.82 -15.40 3.07
N THR A 46 5.49 -15.54 2.91
CA THR A 46 4.78 -16.82 3.03
C THR A 46 4.73 -17.51 1.68
#